data_AF-A0A9P3LKA9-F1
#
_entry.id   AF-A0A9P3LKA9-F1
#
_cell.length_a   1.000
_cell.length_b   1.000
_cell.length_c   1.000
_cell.angle_alpha   90.00
_cell.angle_beta   90.00
_cell.angle_gamma   90.00
#
_symmetry.space_group_name_H-M   'P 1'
#
loop_
_entity.id
_entity.type
_entity.pdbx_description
1 polymer ?
#
loop_
_entity_poly.entity_id
_entity_poly.type
_entity_poly.pdbx_seq_one_letter_code
_entity_poly.pdbx_strand_id
1 'polypeptide(L)'
;MTEAPWTIEREFEAFVVGNYIAWSLFALAVYEYVVTFDQEVVCVWRRKFSATSLLLLSTRWVMVLYQATGILPRSHTSCTQWNAIAQLVYFVSVAQIALFSGLRVYALWHDSKYRYFLLGSVVVLGCVPIGTNIFGWARLQISWQGAPFYTCVYVTNVSDTLNTIAHRHKRMRYRC
;
A
#
# COMPACT_ATOMS: atom_id res chain seq x y z
N MET A 1 -25.65 -21.06 -12.32
CA MET A 1 -25.26 -19.95 -13.21
C MET A 1 -23.81 -20.18 -13.58
N THR A 2 -23.54 -20.62 -14.81
CA THR A 2 -22.19 -20.68 -15.36
C THR A 2 -21.76 -19.27 -15.72
N GLU A 3 -20.68 -18.77 -15.11
CA GLU A 3 -20.10 -17.50 -15.51
C GLU A 3 -19.64 -17.57 -16.96
N ALA A 4 -19.71 -16.44 -17.68
CA ALA A 4 -19.36 -16.42 -19.08
C ALA A 4 -17.83 -16.54 -19.25
N PRO A 5 -17.33 -17.29 -20.26
CA PRO A 5 -15.90 -17.60 -20.37
C PRO A 5 -14.98 -16.38 -20.42
N TRP A 6 -15.45 -15.26 -20.98
CA TRP A 6 -14.67 -14.01 -21.06
C TRP A 6 -14.46 -13.30 -19.71
N THR A 7 -15.21 -13.61 -18.65
CA THR A 7 -14.94 -13.02 -17.33
C THR A 7 -13.71 -13.63 -16.71
N ILE A 8 -13.56 -14.94 -16.79
CA ILE A 8 -12.40 -15.67 -16.24
C ILE A 8 -11.10 -15.21 -16.92
N GLU A 9 -11.13 -15.02 -18.23
CA GLU A 9 -9.97 -14.55 -18.99
C GLU A 9 -9.54 -13.13 -18.57
N ARG A 10 -10.48 -12.20 -18.35
CA ARG A 10 -10.16 -10.85 -17.88
C ARG A 10 -9.58 -10.84 -16.47
N GLU A 11 -10.14 -11.62 -15.55
CA GLU A 11 -9.65 -11.74 -14.18
C GLU A 11 -8.24 -12.35 -14.16
N PHE A 12 -7.99 -13.33 -15.04
CA PHE A 12 -6.67 -13.94 -15.21
C PHE A 12 -5.64 -12.92 -15.71
N GLU A 13 -5.95 -12.19 -16.79
CA GLU A 13 -5.06 -11.14 -17.32
C GLU A 13 -4.75 -10.08 -16.26
N ALA A 14 -5.77 -9.61 -15.52
CA ALA A 14 -5.58 -8.64 -14.45
C ALA A 14 -4.66 -9.18 -13.35
N PHE A 15 -4.82 -10.44 -12.96
CA PHE A 15 -3.96 -11.09 -11.97
C PHE A 15 -2.51 -11.21 -12.45
N VAL A 16 -2.30 -11.64 -13.69
CA VAL A 16 -0.96 -11.80 -14.29
C VAL A 16 -0.26 -10.45 -14.39
N VAL A 17 -0.94 -9.44 -14.91
CA VAL A 17 -0.44 -8.05 -15.00
C VAL A 17 -0.06 -7.53 -13.62
N GLY A 18 -0.91 -7.75 -12.61
CA GLY A 18 -0.64 -7.35 -11.23
C GLY A 18 0.64 -7.99 -10.67
N ASN A 19 0.86 -9.27 -10.95
CA ASN A 19 2.10 -9.96 -10.54
C ASN A 19 3.33 -9.36 -11.22
N TYR A 20 3.30 -9.13 -12.54
CA TYR A 20 4.43 -8.52 -13.24
C TYR A 20 4.77 -7.13 -12.71
N ILE A 21 3.75 -6.32 -12.39
CA ILE A 21 3.95 -5.01 -11.79
C ILE A 21 4.62 -5.15 -10.42
N ALA A 22 4.15 -6.06 -9.57
CA ALA A 22 4.74 -6.28 -8.24
C ALA A 22 6.22 -6.69 -8.32
N TRP A 23 6.56 -7.64 -9.18
CA TRP A 23 7.95 -8.05 -9.41
C TRP A 23 8.82 -6.92 -9.96
N SER A 24 8.29 -6.13 -10.89
CA SER A 24 9.00 -4.97 -11.46
C SER A 24 9.28 -3.90 -10.41
N LEU A 25 8.29 -3.58 -9.55
CA LEU A 25 8.45 -2.63 -8.47
C LEU A 25 9.43 -3.11 -7.40
N PHE A 26 9.43 -4.39 -7.08
CA PHE A 26 10.42 -4.97 -6.17
C PHE A 26 11.83 -4.94 -6.75
N ALA A 27 12.00 -5.33 -8.01
CA ALA A 27 13.29 -5.25 -8.70
C ALA A 27 13.81 -3.81 -8.74
N LEU A 28 12.95 -2.83 -9.01
CA LEU A 28 13.29 -1.42 -8.97
C LEU A 28 13.71 -0.95 -7.58
N ALA A 29 12.96 -1.34 -6.53
CA ALA A 29 13.28 -1.01 -5.15
C ALA A 29 14.65 -1.59 -4.71
N VAL A 30 14.93 -2.84 -5.09
CA VAL A 30 16.22 -3.49 -4.82
C VAL A 30 17.35 -2.82 -5.61
N TYR A 31 17.12 -2.48 -6.88
CA TYR A 31 18.10 -1.77 -7.69
C TYR A 31 18.47 -0.41 -7.09
N GLU A 32 17.48 0.39 -6.72
CA GLU A 32 17.70 1.68 -6.06
C GLU A 32 18.48 1.51 -4.75
N TYR A 33 18.14 0.49 -3.95
CA TYR A 33 18.85 0.16 -2.73
C TYR A 33 20.33 -0.14 -2.98
N VAL A 34 20.65 -1.01 -3.93
CA VAL A 34 22.03 -1.39 -4.26
C VAL A 34 22.85 -0.19 -4.75
N VAL A 35 22.29 0.63 -5.64
CA VAL A 35 23.00 1.80 -6.21
C VAL A 35 23.31 2.85 -5.14
N THR A 36 22.44 3.01 -4.15
CA THR A 36 22.57 4.05 -3.14
C THR A 36 23.21 3.57 -1.84
N PHE A 37 23.48 2.26 -1.73
CA PHE A 37 24.07 1.64 -0.54
C PHE A 37 25.43 2.24 -0.17
N ASP A 38 26.29 2.57 -1.14
CA ASP A 38 27.60 3.19 -0.87
C ASP A 38 27.45 4.54 -0.13
N GLN A 39 26.49 5.36 -0.59
CA GLN A 39 26.19 6.64 0.04
C GLN A 39 25.59 6.46 1.44
N GLU A 40 24.81 5.40 1.66
CA GLU A 40 24.26 5.05 2.98
C GLU A 40 25.37 4.64 3.95
N VAL A 41 26.31 3.79 3.53
CA VAL A 41 27.44 3.37 4.38
C VAL A 41 28.27 4.60 4.78
N VAL A 42 28.56 5.50 3.84
CA VAL A 42 29.30 6.73 4.17
C VAL A 42 28.51 7.64 5.12
N CYS A 43 27.22 7.86 4.89
CA CYS A 43 26.42 8.78 5.71
C CYS A 43 26.05 8.23 7.10
N VAL A 44 25.82 6.92 7.22
CA VAL A 44 25.31 6.27 8.44
C VAL A 44 26.46 5.68 9.26
N TRP A 45 27.43 5.03 8.62
CA TRP A 45 28.48 4.28 9.33
C TRP A 45 29.73 5.11 9.60
N ARG A 46 30.05 6.11 8.77
CA ARG A 46 31.23 6.98 8.98
C ARG A 46 30.93 8.25 9.78
N ARG A 47 29.66 8.58 10.04
CA ARG A 47 29.25 9.81 10.75
C ARG A 47 28.48 9.47 12.04
N LYS A 48 28.34 10.45 12.96
CA LYS A 48 27.51 10.31 14.16
C LYS A 48 26.06 9.98 13.77
N PHE A 49 25.55 8.88 14.32
CA PHE A 49 24.17 8.44 14.12
C PHE A 49 23.18 9.54 14.55
N SER A 50 22.48 10.12 13.58
CA SER A 50 21.50 11.20 13.80
C SER A 50 20.08 10.69 13.53
N ALA A 51 19.07 11.35 14.12
CA ALA A 51 17.67 11.06 13.86
C ALA A 51 17.32 11.08 12.36
N THR A 52 17.94 11.98 11.59
CA THR A 52 17.76 12.05 10.14
C THR A 52 18.33 10.82 9.42
N SER A 53 19.46 10.29 9.89
CA SER A 53 20.07 9.07 9.35
C SER A 53 19.20 7.84 9.63
N LEU A 54 18.64 7.73 10.84
CA LEU A 54 17.69 6.68 11.19
C LEU A 54 16.41 6.77 10.34
N LEU A 55 15.87 7.98 10.17
CA LEU A 55 14.69 8.22 9.34
C LEU A 55 14.93 7.76 7.90
N LEU A 56 16.05 8.16 7.29
CA LEU A 56 16.42 7.77 5.92
C LEU A 56 16.57 6.26 5.78
N LEU A 57 17.28 5.61 6.70
CA LEU A 57 17.46 4.17 6.71
C LEU A 57 16.11 3.46 6.85
N SER A 58 15.27 3.91 7.79
CA SER A 58 13.95 3.32 8.03
C SER A 58 13.06 3.39 6.79
N THR A 59 13.07 4.49 6.04
CA THR A 59 12.25 4.65 4.84
C THR A 59 12.67 3.73 3.72
N ARG A 60 13.97 3.56 3.53
CA ARG A 60 14.52 2.69 2.50
C ARG A 60 14.18 1.23 2.77
N TRP A 61 14.37 0.77 4.00
CA TRP A 61 13.97 -0.59 4.39
C TRP A 61 12.46 -0.81 4.30
N VAL A 62 11.66 0.17 4.71
CA VAL A 62 10.19 0.08 4.61
C VAL A 62 9.73 -0.02 3.16
N MET A 63 10.36 0.69 2.21
CA MET A 63 10.05 0.57 0.78
C MET A 63 10.31 -0.84 0.25
N VAL A 64 11.47 -1.43 0.57
CA VAL A 64 11.82 -2.79 0.15
C VAL A 64 10.90 -3.81 0.81
N LEU A 65 10.65 -3.68 2.11
CA LEU A 65 9.75 -4.55 2.86
C LEU A 65 8.33 -4.50 2.30
N TYR A 66 7.82 -3.32 1.96
CA TYR A 66 6.49 -3.17 1.38
C TYR A 66 6.35 -3.99 0.10
N GLN A 67 7.28 -3.85 -0.84
CA GLN A 67 7.27 -4.61 -2.08
C GLN A 67 7.45 -6.12 -1.83
N ALA A 68 8.30 -6.50 -0.87
CA ALA A 68 8.48 -7.90 -0.48
C ALA A 68 7.17 -8.53 0.04
N THR A 69 6.34 -7.78 0.78
CA THR A 69 5.03 -8.29 1.26
C THR A 69 4.04 -8.60 0.12
N GLY A 70 4.23 -7.99 -1.04
CA GLY A 70 3.43 -8.24 -2.24
C GLY A 70 3.77 -9.55 -2.96
N ILE A 71 5.01 -10.03 -2.83
CA ILE A 71 5.54 -11.15 -3.61
C ILE A 71 5.60 -12.45 -2.79
N LEU A 72 5.82 -12.33 -1.48
CA LEU A 72 5.99 -13.51 -0.63
C LEU A 72 4.71 -14.37 -0.61
N PRO A 73 4.86 -15.70 -0.74
CA PRO A 73 3.74 -16.62 -0.79
C PRO A 73 2.96 -16.59 0.52
N ARG A 74 1.63 -16.62 0.42
CA ARG A 74 0.72 -16.52 1.56
C ARG A 74 0.05 -17.86 1.81
N SER A 75 0.01 -18.27 3.08
CA SER A 75 -0.74 -19.45 3.49
C SER A 75 -2.22 -19.09 3.77
N HIS A 76 -3.09 -20.08 3.69
CA HIS A 76 -4.51 -19.95 4.03
C HIS A 76 -4.71 -19.37 5.44
N THR A 77 -3.97 -19.87 6.43
CA THR A 77 -4.11 -19.53 7.85
C THR A 77 -3.52 -18.16 8.21
N SER A 78 -2.51 -17.70 7.47
CA SER A 78 -1.82 -16.43 7.77
C SER A 78 -2.27 -15.28 6.86
N CYS A 79 -3.26 -15.49 6.01
CA CYS A 79 -3.77 -14.52 5.05
C CYS A 79 -4.15 -13.17 5.70
N THR A 80 -4.90 -13.19 6.79
CA THR A 80 -5.31 -11.96 7.51
C THR A 80 -4.13 -11.27 8.18
N GLN A 81 -3.27 -12.04 8.85
CA GLN A 81 -2.11 -11.54 9.58
C GLN A 81 -1.11 -10.87 8.62
N TRP A 82 -0.84 -11.52 7.49
CA TRP A 82 0.09 -11.01 6.49
C TRP A 82 -0.39 -9.70 5.87
N ASN A 83 -1.68 -9.63 5.54
CA ASN A 83 -2.25 -8.38 5.04
C ASN A 83 -2.21 -7.29 6.11
N ALA A 84 -2.46 -7.59 7.38
CA ALA A 84 -2.32 -6.60 8.46
C ALA A 84 -0.89 -6.03 8.53
N ILE A 85 0.14 -6.89 8.41
CA ILE A 85 1.54 -6.46 8.35
C ILE A 85 1.78 -5.57 7.12
N ALA A 86 1.31 -5.99 5.94
CA ALA A 86 1.45 -5.20 4.71
C ALA A 86 0.82 -3.82 4.84
N GLN A 87 -0.36 -3.71 5.46
CA GLN A 87 -1.02 -2.42 5.73
C GLN A 87 -0.23 -1.56 6.71
N LEU A 88 0.32 -2.15 7.77
CA LEU A 88 1.15 -1.41 8.72
C LEU A 88 2.40 -0.83 8.04
N VAL A 89 3.08 -1.65 7.22
CA VAL A 89 4.24 -1.21 6.44
C VAL A 89 3.85 -0.08 5.47
N TYR A 90 2.70 -0.21 4.81
CA TYR A 90 2.16 0.85 3.94
C TYR A 90 1.94 2.17 4.69
N PHE A 91 1.26 2.16 5.84
CA PHE A 91 1.03 3.40 6.59
C PHE A 91 2.31 4.06 7.09
N VAL A 92 3.28 3.25 7.53
CA VAL A 92 4.61 3.75 7.90
C VAL A 92 5.29 4.41 6.71
N SER A 93 5.22 3.81 5.52
CA SER A 93 5.81 4.36 4.30
C SER A 93 5.19 5.73 3.93
N VAL A 94 3.86 5.85 3.98
CA VAL A 94 3.15 7.09 3.65
C VAL A 94 3.47 8.17 4.69
N ALA A 95 3.48 7.82 5.97
CA ALA A 95 3.83 8.75 7.04
C ALA A 95 5.27 9.28 6.89
N GLN A 96 6.23 8.40 6.55
CA GLN A 96 7.60 8.79 6.28
C GLN A 96 7.72 9.74 5.06
N ILE A 97 7.01 9.46 3.97
CA ILE A 97 6.99 10.32 2.77
C ILE A 97 6.43 11.71 3.12
N ALA A 98 5.34 11.78 3.89
CA ALA A 98 4.76 13.04 4.36
C ALA A 98 5.75 13.82 5.24
N LEU A 99 6.44 13.14 6.16
CA LEU A 99 7.48 13.70 7.01
C LEU A 99 8.66 14.26 6.21
N PHE A 100 9.20 13.48 5.27
CA PHE A 100 10.29 13.93 4.40
C PHE A 100 9.90 15.13 3.55
N SER A 101 8.68 15.14 3.04
CA SER A 101 8.14 16.26 2.27
C SER A 101 8.04 17.52 3.13
N GLY A 102 7.49 17.39 4.35
CA GLY A 102 7.41 18.50 5.31
C GLY A 102 8.79 19.02 5.75
N LEU A 103 9.75 18.14 6.00
CA LEU A 103 11.13 18.51 6.36
C LEU A 103 11.84 19.27 5.23
N ARG A 104 11.60 18.91 3.97
CA ARG A 104 12.15 19.65 2.82
C ARG A 104 11.61 21.08 2.77
N VAL A 105 10.31 21.26 2.98
CA VAL A 105 9.70 22.60 3.04
C VAL A 105 10.23 23.41 4.22
N TYR A 106 10.44 22.76 5.36
CA TYR A 106 11.04 23.40 6.53
C TYR A 106 12.47 23.89 6.27
N ALA A 107 13.29 23.10 5.58
CA ALA A 107 14.65 23.48 5.22
C ALA A 107 14.70 24.66 4.22
N LEU A 108 13.79 24.69 3.25
CA LEU A 108 13.68 25.78 2.26
C LEU A 108 13.29 27.12 2.91
N TRP A 109 12.49 27.09 3.98
CA TRP A 109 11.94 28.27 4.64
C TRP A 109 12.52 28.52 6.03
N HIS A 110 13.80 28.18 6.24
CA HIS A 110 14.46 28.24 7.54
C HIS A 110 14.28 29.59 8.27
N ASP A 111 14.32 30.71 7.52
CA ASP A 111 14.36 32.08 8.06
C ASP A 111 12.96 32.73 8.26
N SER A 112 11.89 32.09 7.80
CA SER A 112 10.54 32.67 7.86
C SER A 112 9.75 32.20 9.08
N LYS A 113 8.95 33.12 9.66
CA LYS A 113 8.03 32.82 10.77
C LYS A 113 6.96 31.78 10.39
N TYR A 114 6.67 31.60 9.10
CA TYR A 114 5.66 30.67 8.60
C TYR A 114 6.17 29.21 8.44
N ARG A 115 7.43 28.92 8.80
CA ARG A 115 8.05 27.59 8.60
C ARG A 115 7.27 26.43 9.23
N TYR A 116 6.77 26.61 10.45
CA TYR A 116 6.03 25.57 11.16
C TYR A 116 4.62 25.39 10.61
N PHE A 117 4.00 26.47 10.14
CA PHE A 117 2.68 26.42 9.51
C PHE A 117 2.74 25.65 8.18
N LEU A 118 3.74 25.93 7.34
CA LEU A 118 3.95 25.24 6.08
C LEU A 118 4.34 23.77 6.27
N LEU A 119 5.17 23.44 7.26
CA LEU A 119 5.45 22.05 7.62
C LEU A 119 4.16 21.34 8.04
N GLY A 120 3.38 21.96 8.92
CA GLY A 120 2.13 21.39 9.43
C GLY A 120 1.12 21.12 8.31
N SER A 121 0.93 22.07 7.39
CA SER A 121 -0.01 21.90 6.28
C SER A 121 0.40 20.76 5.35
N VAL A 122 1.68 20.66 4.99
CA VAL A 122 2.19 19.58 4.13
C VAL A 122 2.04 18.21 4.78
N VAL A 123 2.34 18.09 6.08
CA VAL A 123 2.17 16.84 6.81
C VAL A 123 0.70 16.45 6.92
N VAL A 124 -0.19 17.41 7.25
CA VAL A 124 -1.63 17.16 7.35
C VAL A 124 -2.20 16.72 6.00
N LEU A 125 -1.83 17.40 4.91
CA LEU A 125 -2.22 17.00 3.55
C LEU A 125 -1.69 15.61 3.19
N GLY A 126 -0.46 15.29 3.58
CA GLY A 126 0.14 13.96 3.39
C GLY A 126 -0.54 12.84 4.20
N CYS A 127 -1.21 13.17 5.30
CA CYS A 127 -1.96 12.22 6.12
C CYS A 127 -3.38 11.93 5.59
N VAL A 128 -3.91 12.73 4.66
CA VAL A 128 -5.22 12.50 4.04
C VAL A 128 -5.36 11.07 3.45
N PRO A 129 -4.41 10.57 2.63
CA PRO A 129 -4.50 9.20 2.11
C PRO A 129 -4.48 8.12 3.19
N ILE A 130 -3.91 8.40 4.36
CA ILE A 130 -3.93 7.45 5.49
C ILE A 130 -5.38 7.30 5.98
N GLY A 131 -6.06 8.42 6.22
CA GLY A 131 -7.45 8.42 6.71
C GLY A 131 -8.43 7.78 5.71
N THR A 132 -8.32 8.12 4.43
CA THR A 132 -9.20 7.55 3.40
C THR A 132 -9.00 6.04 3.23
N ASN A 133 -7.74 5.59 3.25
CA ASN A 133 -7.44 4.18 3.15
C ASN A 133 -7.92 3.40 4.38
N ILE A 134 -7.71 3.89 5.61
CA ILE A 134 -8.23 3.24 6.83
C ILE A 134 -9.74 3.04 6.75
N PHE A 135 -10.47 4.06 6.31
CA PHE A 135 -11.92 3.97 6.15
C PHE A 135 -12.34 2.92 5.11
N GLY A 136 -11.60 2.84 3.99
CA GLY A 136 -11.79 1.79 2.99
C GLY A 136 -11.55 0.40 3.58
N TRP A 137 -10.40 0.20 4.23
CA TRP A 137 -9.98 -1.06 4.85
C TRP A 137 -10.93 -1.53 5.95
N ALA A 138 -11.48 -0.61 6.76
CA ALA A 138 -12.44 -0.95 7.82
C ALA A 138 -13.72 -1.62 7.30
N ARG A 139 -14.05 -1.44 6.01
CA ARG A 139 -15.21 -2.04 5.35
C ARG A 139 -14.89 -3.31 4.56
N LEU A 140 -13.62 -3.71 4.51
CA LEU A 140 -13.18 -4.89 3.80
C LEU A 140 -13.02 -6.06 4.77
N GLN A 141 -13.51 -7.23 4.35
CA GLN A 141 -13.18 -8.51 4.96
C GLN A 141 -12.20 -9.25 4.06
N ILE A 142 -11.23 -9.92 4.67
CA ILE A 142 -10.23 -10.69 3.95
C ILE A 142 -10.66 -12.15 4.02
N SER A 143 -10.86 -12.76 2.86
CA SER A 143 -11.15 -14.19 2.75
C SER A 143 -10.14 -14.85 1.82
N TRP A 144 -9.96 -16.15 2.02
CA TRP A 144 -9.14 -16.97 1.13
C TRP A 144 -9.98 -17.46 -0.03
N GLN A 145 -9.48 -17.25 -1.24
CA GLN A 145 -10.07 -17.79 -2.46
C GLN A 145 -9.34 -19.09 -2.84
N GLY A 146 -10.12 -20.13 -3.11
CA GLY A 146 -9.62 -21.41 -3.62
C GLY A 146 -9.41 -21.39 -5.14
N ALA A 147 -9.36 -22.58 -5.74
CA ALA A 147 -9.19 -22.73 -7.18
C ALA A 147 -10.19 -21.86 -7.99
N PRO A 148 -9.75 -21.25 -9.11
CA PRO A 148 -8.45 -21.42 -9.77
C PRO A 148 -7.31 -20.54 -9.21
N PHE A 149 -7.60 -19.61 -8.30
CA PHE A 149 -6.63 -18.62 -7.79
C PHE A 149 -6.43 -18.76 -6.29
N TYR A 150 -5.34 -19.40 -5.87
CA TYR A 150 -4.97 -19.57 -4.46
C TYR A 150 -4.40 -18.26 -3.89
N THR A 151 -5.29 -17.34 -3.53
CA THR A 151 -4.91 -16.00 -3.05
C THR A 151 -5.88 -15.45 -2.02
N CYS A 152 -5.43 -14.40 -1.34
CA CYS A 152 -6.25 -13.59 -0.44
C CYS A 152 -7.01 -12.54 -1.24
N VAL A 153 -8.33 -12.48 -1.06
CA VAL A 153 -9.18 -11.47 -1.72
C VAL A 153 -9.88 -10.59 -0.71
N TYR A 154 -10.15 -9.35 -1.13
CA TYR A 154 -10.88 -8.37 -0.36
C TYR A 154 -12.35 -8.42 -0.74
N VAL A 155 -13.19 -8.76 0.23
CA VAL A 155 -14.65 -8.80 0.08
C VAL A 155 -15.21 -7.58 0.80
N THR A 156 -15.97 -6.74 0.11
CA THR A 156 -16.64 -5.60 0.74
C THR A 156 -17.75 -6.11 1.65
N ASN A 157 -17.77 -5.65 2.90
CA ASN A 157 -18.85 -5.93 3.83
C ASN A 157 -20.03 -5.02 3.50
N VAL A 158 -20.79 -5.41 2.49
CA VAL A 158 -21.98 -4.68 2.05
C VAL A 158 -23.12 -5.02 3.00
N SER A 159 -23.77 -4.01 3.60
CA SER A 159 -24.97 -4.21 4.43
C SER A 159 -26.02 -5.01 3.66
N ASP A 160 -26.69 -5.95 4.34
CA ASP A 160 -27.73 -6.83 3.76
C ASP A 160 -28.79 -6.07 2.95
N THR A 161 -29.09 -4.83 3.35
CA THR A 161 -30.03 -3.93 2.69
C THR A 161 -29.58 -3.55 1.27
N LEU A 162 -28.29 -3.28 1.07
CA LEU A 162 -27.76 -2.94 -0.26
C LEU A 162 -27.69 -4.18 -1.16
N ASN A 163 -27.35 -5.33 -0.58
CA ASN A 163 -27.27 -6.59 -1.31
C ASN A 163 -28.67 -7.02 -1.81
N THR A 164 -29.70 -6.84 -0.99
CA THR A 164 -31.10 -7.08 -1.40
C THR A 164 -31.57 -6.12 -2.50
N ILE A 165 -31.18 -4.85 -2.47
CA ILE A 165 -31.51 -3.88 -3.53
C ILE A 165 -30.83 -4.27 -4.85
N ALA A 166 -29.54 -4.64 -4.82
CA ALA A 166 -28.80 -5.09 -6.00
C ALA A 166 -29.42 -6.37 -6.62
N HIS A 167 -29.82 -7.33 -5.77
CA HIS A 167 -30.51 -8.53 -6.22
C HIS A 167 -31.89 -8.25 -6.82
N ARG A 168 -32.66 -7.29 -6.28
CA ARG A 168 -33.93 -6.86 -6.89
C ARG A 168 -33.72 -6.19 -8.24
N HIS A 169 -32.71 -5.33 -8.35
CA HIS A 169 -32.42 -4.62 -9.59
C HIS A 169 -31.94 -5.55 -10.71
N LYS A 170 -31.12 -6.58 -10.39
CA LYS A 170 -30.78 -7.65 -11.33
C LYS A 170 -32.04 -8.43 -11.75
N ARG A 171 -32.91 -8.82 -10.81
CA ARG A 171 -34.15 -9.57 -11.13
C ARG A 171 -35.12 -8.80 -12.04
N MET A 172 -35.20 -7.48 -11.92
CA MET A 172 -36.02 -6.66 -12.82
C MET A 172 -35.44 -6.59 -14.24
N ARG A 173 -34.11 -6.61 -14.38
CA ARG A 173 -33.44 -6.53 -15.69
C ARG A 173 -33.57 -7.80 -16.55
N TYR A 174 -33.95 -8.93 -15.97
CA TYR A 174 -34.18 -10.21 -16.67
C TYR A 174 -35.67 -10.56 -16.86
N ARG A 175 -36.60 -9.63 -16.56
CA ARG A 175 -38.05 -9.81 -16.77
C ARG A 175 -38.61 -9.02 -17.95
N CYS A 176 -37.74 -8.44 -18.78
CA CYS A 176 -38.11 -7.83 -20.06
C CYS A 176 -37.63 -8.70 -21.20
#